data_AF-V5I9G7-F1
#
_entry.id   AF-V5I9G7-F1
#
_cell.length_a   1.000
_cell.length_b   1.000
_cell.length_c   1.000
_cell.angle_alpha   90.00
_cell.angle_beta   90.00
_cell.angle_gamma   90.00
#
_symmetry.space_group_name_H-M   'P 1'
#
loop_
_entity.id
_entity.type
_entity.pdbx_description
1 polymer ?
#
loop_
_entity_poly.entity_id
_entity_poly.type
_entity_poly.pdbx_seq_one_letter_code
_entity_poly.pdbx_strand_id
1 'polypeptide(L)'
;MKDWQFFFLPEAVPSEKVLLMLSDAAAYMVKTASNLTIFYEHLIHCTCLAHGLNRIAETIRMQFPLVNKLISNGKKIFIKAPLRVQMFKEKLPNIPLPPEPVLTRWGTWLDAAIYYANNFEDFKELIFEFPETVSKSIQDCQSVLEQHELQNNLAYIKSNFNSV
;
A
#
# COMPACT_ATOMS: atom_id res chain seq x y z
N MET A 1 14.33 -0.84 30.15
CA MET A 1 14.86 -2.16 29.71
C MET A 1 14.27 -3.22 30.63
N LYS A 2 12.97 -3.50 30.47
CA LYS A 2 12.21 -4.52 31.17
C LYS A 2 11.26 -5.11 30.12
N ASP A 3 10.95 -6.41 30.24
CA ASP A 3 9.95 -7.15 29.44
C ASP A 3 10.47 -8.05 28.31
N TRP A 4 11.75 -8.46 28.32
CA TRP A 4 12.24 -9.55 27.45
C TRP A 4 11.87 -10.96 27.95
N GLN A 5 11.29 -11.09 29.15
CA GLN A 5 10.89 -12.38 29.74
C GLN A 5 9.71 -13.06 29.00
N PHE A 6 9.00 -12.35 28.12
CA PHE A 6 7.89 -12.92 27.34
C PHE A 6 8.31 -13.48 25.98
N PHE A 7 9.57 -13.32 25.57
CA PHE A 7 10.02 -13.79 24.26
C PHE A 7 10.43 -15.27 24.27
N PHE A 8 10.84 -15.79 25.44
CA PHE A 8 11.18 -17.20 25.61
C PHE A 8 10.01 -17.95 26.22
N LEU A 9 9.86 -19.22 25.81
CA LEU A 9 8.90 -20.11 26.45
C LEU A 9 9.28 -20.22 27.94
N PRO A 10 8.31 -20.08 28.86
CA PRO A 10 8.58 -20.06 30.30
C PRO A 10 9.17 -21.38 30.80
N GLU A 11 8.94 -22.47 30.07
CA GLU A 11 9.47 -23.81 30.34
C GLU A 11 9.85 -24.50 29.02
N ALA A 12 10.63 -25.58 29.11
CA ALA A 12 10.92 -26.43 27.97
C ALA A 12 9.62 -27.05 27.43
N VAL A 13 9.34 -26.84 26.14
CA VAL A 13 8.18 -27.41 25.47
C VAL A 13 8.61 -28.67 24.73
N PRO A 14 7.98 -29.83 24.99
CA PRO A 14 8.23 -31.05 24.23
C PRO A 14 7.99 -30.82 22.73
N SER A 15 8.85 -31.39 21.87
CA SER A 15 8.84 -31.10 20.43
C SER A 15 7.53 -31.50 19.76
N GLU A 16 6.88 -32.56 20.23
CA GLU A 16 5.57 -33.02 19.75
C GLU A 16 4.43 -32.02 20.01
N LYS A 17 4.63 -31.05 20.92
CA LYS A 17 3.65 -29.99 21.21
C LYS A 17 3.84 -28.74 20.35
N VAL A 18 4.90 -28.66 19.55
CA VAL A 18 5.13 -27.55 18.63
C VAL A 18 4.42 -27.85 17.30
N LEU A 19 3.15 -27.44 17.22
CA LEU A 19 2.25 -27.83 16.13
C LEU A 19 2.14 -26.80 15.00
N LEU A 20 2.39 -25.52 15.27
CA LEU A 20 2.08 -24.44 14.34
C LEU A 20 3.20 -23.42 14.26
N MET A 21 3.67 -23.15 13.04
CA MET A 21 4.50 -22.02 12.70
C MET A 21 3.67 -21.02 11.88
N LEU A 22 3.37 -19.87 12.47
CA LEU A 22 2.69 -18.77 11.78
C LEU A 22 3.74 -17.76 11.28
N SER A 23 3.89 -17.63 9.97
CA SER A 23 4.83 -16.66 9.38
C SER A 23 4.41 -16.23 7.98
N ASP A 24 5.13 -15.28 7.37
CA ASP A 24 4.89 -14.93 5.96
C ASP A 24 5.16 -16.12 5.00
N ALA A 25 4.70 -15.99 3.76
CA ALA A 25 4.92 -16.98 2.71
C ALA A 25 6.20 -16.72 1.89
N ALA A 26 7.16 -15.94 2.41
CA ALA A 26 8.42 -15.76 1.72
C ALA A 26 9.13 -17.12 1.58
N ALA A 27 9.79 -17.33 0.44
CA ALA A 27 10.38 -18.63 0.11
C ALA A 27 11.34 -19.15 1.20
N TYR A 28 12.06 -18.25 1.88
CA TYR A 28 12.94 -18.63 2.98
C TYR A 28 12.17 -19.05 4.23
N MET A 29 11.01 -18.45 4.55
CA MET A 29 10.17 -18.86 5.68
C MET A 29 9.54 -20.23 5.45
N VAL A 30 9.07 -20.48 4.22
CA VAL A 30 8.56 -21.80 3.81
C VAL A 30 9.66 -22.85 3.91
N LYS A 31 10.88 -22.54 3.44
CA LYS A 31 12.04 -23.43 3.55
C LYS A 31 12.44 -23.67 5.01
N THR A 32 12.43 -22.63 5.84
CA THR A 32 12.69 -22.75 7.28
C THR A 32 11.67 -23.67 7.92
N ALA A 33 10.38 -23.49 7.66
CA ALA A 33 9.34 -24.36 8.21
C ALA A 33 9.55 -25.82 7.79
N SER A 34 9.85 -26.06 6.51
CA SER A 34 10.17 -27.39 5.99
C SER A 34 11.42 -28.02 6.63
N ASN A 35 12.42 -27.23 7.00
CA ASN A 35 13.60 -27.75 7.68
C ASN A 35 13.33 -28.03 9.17
N LEU A 36 12.44 -27.24 9.79
CA LEU A 36 12.07 -27.39 11.19
C LEU A 36 11.26 -28.65 11.46
N THR A 37 10.57 -29.22 10.46
CA THR A 37 9.84 -30.49 10.62
C THR A 37 10.74 -31.67 11.02
N ILE A 38 12.05 -31.58 10.77
CA ILE A 38 13.04 -32.57 11.23
C ILE A 38 13.10 -32.62 12.77
N PHE A 39 12.93 -31.47 13.43
CA PHE A 39 12.96 -31.34 14.88
C PHE A 39 11.56 -31.40 15.50
N TYR A 40 10.54 -31.02 14.73
CA TYR A 40 9.14 -30.90 15.16
C TYR A 40 8.24 -31.64 14.15
N GLU A 41 8.10 -32.95 14.32
CA GLU A 41 7.45 -33.84 13.35
C GLU A 41 6.00 -33.44 13.00
N HIS A 42 5.28 -32.82 13.94
CA HIS A 42 3.89 -32.39 13.77
C HIS A 42 3.73 -30.90 13.40
N LEU A 43 4.81 -30.22 13.02
CA LEU A 43 4.79 -28.80 12.71
C LEU A 43 4.08 -28.52 11.38
N ILE A 44 3.05 -27.67 11.43
CA ILE A 44 2.34 -27.15 10.27
C ILE A 44 2.76 -25.70 10.04
N HIS A 45 3.14 -25.36 8.80
CA HIS A 45 3.32 -23.96 8.40
C HIS A 45 1.98 -23.36 8.00
N CYS A 46 1.61 -22.25 8.64
CA CYS A 46 0.48 -21.44 8.25
C CYS A 46 0.97 -20.07 7.80
N THR A 47 0.55 -19.65 6.61
CA THR A 47 0.83 -18.30 6.12
C THR A 47 0.04 -17.29 6.95
N CYS A 48 0.71 -16.23 7.41
CA CYS A 48 0.07 -15.21 8.20
C CYS A 48 -1.02 -14.49 7.40
N LEU A 49 -2.17 -14.26 8.05
CA LEU A 49 -3.32 -13.59 7.43
C LEU A 49 -2.94 -12.22 6.87
N ALA A 50 -2.06 -11.49 7.56
CA ALA A 50 -1.53 -10.21 7.11
C ALA A 50 -0.84 -10.31 5.73
N HIS A 51 -0.08 -11.38 5.48
CA HIS A 51 0.54 -11.60 4.18
C HIS A 51 -0.52 -11.95 3.10
N GLY A 52 -1.51 -12.76 3.45
CA GLY A 52 -2.65 -13.05 2.57
C GLY A 52 -3.40 -11.77 2.15
N LEU A 53 -3.72 -10.90 3.10
CA LEU A 53 -4.35 -9.61 2.85
C LEU A 53 -3.48 -8.69 2.00
N ASN A 54 -2.17 -8.66 2.23
CA ASN A 54 -1.25 -7.88 1.40
C ASN A 54 -1.25 -8.35 -0.06
N ARG A 55 -1.32 -9.67 -0.30
CA ARG A 55 -1.43 -10.22 -1.66
C ARG A 55 -2.74 -9.83 -2.32
N ILE A 56 -3.86 -9.84 -1.59
CA ILE A 56 -5.16 -9.39 -2.11
C ILE A 56 -5.09 -7.91 -2.51
N ALA A 57 -4.56 -7.05 -1.64
CA ALA A 57 -4.40 -5.62 -1.93
C ALA A 57 -3.53 -5.39 -3.18
N GLU A 58 -2.46 -6.16 -3.33
CA GLU A 58 -1.59 -6.11 -4.50
C GLU A 58 -2.31 -6.60 -5.77
N THR A 59 -3.12 -7.65 -5.68
CA THR A 59 -3.98 -8.10 -6.79
C THR A 59 -4.97 -7.03 -7.19
N ILE A 60 -5.63 -6.37 -6.24
CA ILE A 60 -6.55 -5.25 -6.51
C ILE A 60 -5.78 -4.14 -7.25
N ARG A 61 -4.63 -3.71 -6.73
CA ARG A 61 -3.78 -2.69 -7.37
C ARG A 61 -3.49 -3.02 -8.83
N MET A 62 -3.13 -4.27 -9.14
CA MET A 62 -2.84 -4.71 -10.51
C MET A 62 -4.05 -4.66 -11.45
N GLN A 63 -5.27 -4.77 -10.93
CA GLN A 63 -6.50 -4.63 -11.74
C GLN A 63 -6.82 -3.18 -12.12
N PHE A 64 -6.22 -2.19 -11.44
CA PHE A 64 -6.48 -0.77 -11.68
C PHE A 64 -5.22 0.00 -12.13
N PRO A 65 -4.68 -0.29 -13.33
CA PRO A 65 -3.43 0.29 -13.81
C PRO A 65 -3.49 1.83 -13.94
N LEU A 66 -4.65 2.39 -14.30
CA LEU A 66 -4.84 3.85 -14.37
C LEU A 66 -4.72 4.52 -13.00
N VAL A 67 -5.39 3.96 -11.98
CA VAL A 67 -5.31 4.46 -10.60
C VAL A 67 -3.90 4.30 -10.06
N ASN A 68 -3.25 3.17 -10.36
CA ASN A 68 -1.85 2.96 -10.00
C ASN A 68 -0.91 4.00 -10.66
N LYS A 69 -1.13 4.33 -11.94
CA LYS A 69 -0.37 5.37 -12.64
C LYS A 69 -0.61 6.75 -12.01
N LEU A 70 -1.87 7.10 -11.70
CA LEU A 70 -2.21 8.33 -10.99
C LEU A 70 -1.44 8.44 -9.67
N ILE A 71 -1.55 7.44 -8.79
CA ILE A 71 -0.91 7.44 -7.48
C ILE A 71 0.62 7.58 -7.61
N SER A 72 1.22 6.82 -8.53
CA SER A 72 2.67 6.83 -8.72
C SER A 72 3.22 8.17 -9.23
N ASN A 73 2.43 8.91 -10.02
CA ASN A 73 2.84 10.18 -10.61
C ASN A 73 2.43 11.38 -9.77
N GLY A 74 1.23 11.36 -9.19
CA GLY A 74 0.69 12.49 -8.42
C GLY A 74 1.59 12.86 -7.24
N LYS A 75 2.17 11.88 -6.54
CA LYS A 75 3.17 12.17 -5.51
C LYS A 75 4.46 12.78 -6.08
N LYS A 76 5.00 12.20 -7.16
CA LYS A 76 6.29 12.62 -7.75
C LYS A 76 6.32 14.10 -8.12
N ILE A 77 5.16 14.67 -8.47
CA ILE A 77 5.01 16.10 -8.74
C ILE A 77 5.51 16.94 -7.55
N PHE A 78 5.24 16.54 -6.32
CA PHE A 78 5.55 17.32 -5.12
C PHE A 78 6.88 16.95 -4.46
N ILE A 79 7.52 15.86 -4.87
CA ILE A 79 8.81 15.42 -4.32
C ILE A 79 9.90 16.43 -4.72
N LYS A 80 10.64 16.93 -3.73
CA LYS A 80 11.74 17.92 -3.91
C LYS A 80 11.29 19.19 -4.67
N ALA A 81 10.03 19.57 -4.53
CA ALA A 81 9.42 20.68 -5.26
C ALA A 81 8.72 21.67 -4.32
N PRO A 82 9.48 22.47 -3.53
CA PRO A 82 8.92 23.32 -2.48
C PRO A 82 7.88 24.32 -3.02
N LEU A 83 8.09 24.89 -4.20
CA LEU A 83 7.13 25.81 -4.82
C LEU A 83 5.80 25.14 -5.16
N ARG A 84 5.82 23.90 -5.68
CA ARG A 84 4.59 23.16 -5.98
C ARG A 84 3.88 22.71 -4.70
N VAL A 85 4.64 22.35 -3.67
CA VAL A 85 4.08 22.06 -2.33
C VAL A 85 3.42 23.30 -1.74
N GLN A 86 4.04 24.48 -1.90
CA GLN A 86 3.47 25.74 -1.44
C GLN A 86 2.17 26.06 -2.19
N MET A 87 2.18 26.02 -3.52
CA MET A 87 0.98 26.24 -4.34
C MET A 87 -0.15 25.27 -3.97
N PHE A 88 0.17 23.99 -3.75
CA PHE A 88 -0.79 22.99 -3.27
C PHE A 88 -1.44 23.43 -1.96
N LYS A 89 -0.63 23.81 -0.96
CA LYS A 89 -1.13 24.21 0.36
C LYS A 89 -1.92 25.52 0.35
N GLU A 90 -1.58 26.44 -0.55
CA GLU A 90 -2.30 27.71 -0.72
C GLU A 90 -3.68 27.51 -1.34
N LYS A 91 -3.79 26.63 -2.34
CA LYS A 91 -5.06 26.33 -3.01
C LYS A 91 -5.95 25.36 -2.25
N LEU A 92 -5.33 24.35 -1.64
CA LEU A 92 -6.02 23.25 -0.96
C LEU A 92 -5.59 23.18 0.51
N PRO A 93 -5.87 24.22 1.33
CA PRO A 93 -5.33 24.33 2.69
C PRO A 93 -5.81 23.23 3.64
N ASN A 94 -6.98 22.63 3.36
CA ASN A 94 -7.58 21.59 4.19
C ASN A 94 -7.36 20.17 3.64
N ILE A 95 -6.67 20.02 2.51
CA ILE A 95 -6.39 18.73 1.90
C ILE A 95 -4.92 18.39 2.18
N PRO A 96 -4.59 17.22 2.74
CA PRO A 96 -3.20 16.83 2.92
C PRO A 96 -2.53 16.57 1.56
N LEU A 97 -1.21 16.68 1.49
CA LEU A 97 -0.49 16.27 0.27
C LEU A 97 -0.78 14.80 -0.07
N PRO A 98 -0.71 14.42 -1.37
CA PRO A 98 -0.94 13.04 -1.76
C PRO A 98 -0.05 12.04 -1.00
N PRO A 99 -0.63 10.96 -0.44
CA PRO A 99 0.13 10.00 0.35
C PRO A 99 1.12 9.20 -0.50
N GLU A 100 2.14 8.66 0.14
CA GLU A 100 3.03 7.67 -0.47
C GLU A 100 2.59 6.26 -0.07
N PRO A 101 2.18 5.41 -1.03
CA PRO A 101 2.01 4.00 -0.75
C PRO A 101 3.36 3.40 -0.36
N VAL A 102 3.37 2.70 0.77
CA VAL A 102 4.51 1.89 1.18
C VAL A 102 4.27 0.50 0.64
N LEU A 103 5.05 0.07 -0.36
CA LEU A 103 4.85 -1.23 -1.03
C LEU A 103 4.81 -2.43 -0.07
N THR A 104 5.51 -2.33 1.07
CA THR A 104 5.58 -3.39 2.08
C THR A 104 4.50 -3.28 3.16
N ARG A 105 3.66 -2.24 3.14
CA ARG A 105 2.55 -2.06 4.09
C ARG A 105 1.21 -2.15 3.37
N TRP A 106 0.45 -3.17 3.72
CA TRP A 106 -0.94 -3.39 3.34
C TRP A 106 -1.79 -2.12 3.51
N GLY A 107 -2.79 -1.96 2.65
CA GLY A 107 -3.75 -0.86 2.73
C GLY A 107 -3.26 0.50 2.22
N THR A 108 -1.96 0.81 2.30
CA THR A 108 -1.46 2.16 1.96
C THR A 108 -1.75 2.59 0.51
N TRP A 109 -1.80 1.64 -0.43
CA TRP A 109 -2.23 1.92 -1.80
C TRP A 109 -3.74 2.18 -1.91
N LEU A 110 -4.56 1.46 -1.15
CA LEU A 110 -6.01 1.68 -1.08
C LEU A 110 -6.31 3.04 -0.46
N ASP A 111 -5.63 3.39 0.63
CA ASP A 111 -5.73 4.71 1.27
C ASP A 111 -5.39 5.83 0.28
N ALA A 112 -4.35 5.64 -0.54
CA ALA A 112 -3.99 6.57 -1.60
C ALA A 112 -5.08 6.66 -2.68
N ALA A 113 -5.65 5.53 -3.11
CA ALA A 113 -6.76 5.53 -4.06
C ALA A 113 -7.99 6.25 -3.50
N ILE A 114 -8.32 6.03 -2.23
CA ILE A 114 -9.43 6.70 -1.53
C ILE A 114 -9.17 8.21 -1.39
N TYR A 115 -7.93 8.62 -1.10
CA TYR A 115 -7.53 10.02 -1.11
C TYR A 115 -7.84 10.68 -2.46
N TYR A 116 -7.44 10.06 -3.57
CA TYR A 116 -7.74 10.62 -4.90
C TYR A 116 -9.23 10.58 -5.23
N ALA A 117 -9.96 9.56 -4.80
CA ALA A 117 -11.41 9.48 -4.98
C ALA A 117 -12.15 10.58 -4.22
N ASN A 118 -11.66 10.98 -3.05
CA ASN A 118 -12.27 12.03 -2.22
C ASN A 118 -11.97 13.44 -2.71
N ASN A 119 -10.80 13.64 -3.33
CA ASN A 119 -10.30 14.97 -3.71
C ASN A 119 -10.08 15.08 -5.22
N PHE A 120 -10.85 14.34 -6.03
CA PHE A 120 -10.56 14.18 -7.45
C PHE A 120 -10.58 15.51 -8.22
N GLU A 121 -11.67 16.28 -8.09
CA GLU A 121 -11.82 17.54 -8.82
C GLU A 121 -10.80 18.58 -8.37
N ASP A 122 -10.66 18.80 -7.05
CA ASP A 122 -9.66 19.70 -6.47
C ASP A 122 -8.23 19.39 -6.93
N PHE A 123 -7.88 18.10 -6.92
CA PHE A 123 -6.57 17.65 -7.38
C PHE A 123 -6.42 17.84 -8.89
N LYS A 124 -7.45 17.53 -9.67
CA LYS A 124 -7.45 17.69 -11.13
C LYS A 124 -7.24 19.15 -11.49
N GLU A 125 -8.05 20.05 -10.97
CA GLU A 125 -7.92 21.50 -11.22
C GLU A 125 -6.51 22.00 -10.94
N LEU A 126 -5.94 21.66 -9.77
CA LEU A 126 -4.57 22.05 -9.43
C LEU A 126 -3.53 21.52 -10.42
N ILE A 127 -3.63 20.25 -10.84
CA ILE A 127 -2.66 19.65 -11.75
C ILE A 127 -2.74 20.28 -13.16
N PHE A 128 -3.91 20.69 -13.61
CA PHE A 128 -4.07 21.36 -14.91
C PHE A 128 -3.54 22.79 -14.96
N GLU A 129 -3.27 23.41 -13.80
CA GLU A 129 -2.58 24.71 -13.76
C GLU A 129 -1.07 24.60 -13.97
N PHE A 130 -0.49 23.41 -13.76
CA PHE A 130 0.92 23.20 -14.01
C PHE A 130 1.18 23.00 -15.51
N PRO A 131 2.14 23.72 -16.11
CA PRO A 131 2.48 23.51 -17.53
C PRO A 131 3.02 22.09 -17.75
N GLU A 132 2.54 21.41 -18.80
CA GLU A 132 2.95 20.06 -19.20
C GLU A 132 4.47 19.91 -19.36
N THR A 133 5.14 20.97 -19.80
CA THR A 133 6.58 20.98 -20.13
C THR A 133 7.50 20.93 -18.91
N VAL A 134 6.96 21.13 -17.70
CA VAL A 134 7.75 21.25 -16.47
C VAL A 134 8.29 19.90 -16.00
N SER A 135 7.55 18.81 -16.18
CA SER A 135 8.04 17.46 -15.84
C SER A 135 7.22 16.35 -16.48
N LYS A 136 7.89 15.23 -16.75
CA LYS A 136 7.22 14.02 -17.26
C LYS A 136 6.11 13.52 -16.32
N SER A 137 6.30 13.64 -15.00
CA SER A 137 5.28 13.26 -14.01
C SER A 137 4.02 14.11 -14.07
N ILE A 138 4.12 15.39 -14.43
CA ILE A 138 2.96 16.29 -14.60
C ILE A 138 2.19 15.86 -15.85
N GLN A 139 2.87 15.73 -16.99
CA GLN A 139 2.28 15.26 -18.25
C GLN A 139 1.60 13.88 -18.10
N ASP A 140 2.28 12.94 -17.44
CA ASP A 140 1.74 11.59 -17.21
C ASP A 140 0.55 11.59 -16.23
N CYS A 141 0.47 12.58 -15.33
CA CYS A 141 -0.66 12.75 -14.42
C CYS A 141 -1.86 13.39 -15.15
N GLN A 142 -1.63 14.46 -15.92
CA GLN A 142 -2.65 15.13 -16.74
C GLN A 142 -3.29 14.15 -17.72
N SER A 143 -2.50 13.42 -18.51
CA SER A 143 -3.02 12.41 -19.44
C SER A 143 -3.87 11.31 -18.78
N VAL A 144 -3.59 10.99 -17.51
CA VAL A 144 -4.38 10.03 -16.72
C VAL A 144 -5.67 10.68 -16.22
N LEU A 145 -5.63 11.93 -15.75
CA LEU A 145 -6.80 12.70 -15.27
C LEU A 145 -7.82 13.03 -16.37
N GLU A 146 -7.43 12.92 -17.64
CA GLU A 146 -8.31 13.05 -18.81
C GLU A 146 -9.07 11.76 -19.12
N GLN A 147 -8.62 10.60 -18.62
CA GLN A 147 -9.26 9.32 -18.91
C GLN A 147 -10.61 9.22 -18.20
N HIS A 148 -11.69 9.07 -18.97
CA HIS A 148 -13.05 8.97 -18.40
C HIS A 148 -13.22 7.79 -17.43
N GLU A 149 -12.46 6.71 -17.63
CA GLU A 149 -12.55 5.50 -16.79
C GLU A 149 -11.94 5.70 -15.40
N LEU A 150 -11.08 6.71 -15.22
CA LEU A 150 -10.36 6.91 -13.96
C LEU A 150 -11.33 7.19 -12.81
N GLN A 151 -12.30 8.08 -13.01
CA GLN A 151 -13.31 8.40 -11.99
C GLN A 151 -14.14 7.16 -11.63
N ASN A 152 -14.54 6.37 -12.63
CA ASN A 152 -15.27 5.13 -12.41
C ASN A 152 -14.44 4.12 -11.61
N ASN A 153 -13.16 3.97 -11.94
CA ASN A 153 -12.24 3.09 -11.21
C ASN A 153 -12.05 3.53 -9.76
N LEU A 154 -11.86 4.83 -9.52
CA LEU A 154 -11.75 5.40 -8.17
C LEU A 154 -13.03 5.22 -7.37
N ALA A 155 -14.19 5.47 -7.97
CA ALA A 155 -15.50 5.26 -7.35
C ALA A 155 -15.75 3.79 -7.01
N TYR A 156 -15.39 2.87 -7.91
CA TYR A 156 -15.46 1.43 -7.67
C TYR A 156 -14.59 1.02 -6.49
N ILE A 157 -13.33 1.46 -6.45
CA ILE A 157 -12.41 1.14 -5.36
C ILE A 157 -12.96 1.68 -4.04
N LYS A 158 -13.38 2.95 -4.00
CA LYS A 158 -13.95 3.57 -2.80
C LYS A 158 -15.23 2.86 -2.33
N SER A 159 -16.06 2.35 -3.23
CA SER A 159 -17.31 1.69 -2.85
C SER A 159 -17.13 0.26 -2.35
N ASN A 160 -16.08 -0.44 -2.81
CA ASN A 160 -15.89 -1.88 -2.55
C ASN A 160 -14.73 -2.21 -1.61
N PHE A 161 -13.74 -1.31 -1.49
CA PHE A 161 -12.50 -1.55 -0.75
C PHE A 161 -12.17 -0.45 0.26
N ASN A 162 -13.10 0.49 0.51
CA ASN A 162 -12.96 1.41 1.62
C ASN A 162 -13.13 0.64 2.93
N SER A 163 -12.10 0.70 3.77
CA SER A 163 -12.14 0.13 5.11
C SER A 163 -13.26 0.80 5.91
N VAL A 164 -14.14 -0.01 6.51
CA VAL A 164 -15.08 0.46 7.55
C VAL A 164 -14.31 0.77 8.82
#